data_AF-A0A0K8UP00-F1
#
_entry.id   AF-A0A0K8UP00-F1
#
_cell.length_a   1.000
_cell.length_b   1.000
_cell.length_c   1.000
_cell.angle_alpha   90.00
_cell.angle_beta   90.00
_cell.angle_gamma   90.00
#
_symmetry.space_group_name_H-M   'P 1'
#
loop_
_entity.id
_entity.type
_entity.pdbx_description
1 polymer ?
#
loop_
_entity_poly.entity_id
_entity_poly.type
_entity_poly.pdbx_seq_one_letter_code
_entity_poly.pdbx_strand_id
1 'polypeptide(L)'
;MPQDPPPRDEPYVEPVNGIVQPPTVPPPDRPGRNTNQLQYLIKTVMKAIWKHHFSWPFQQPVDAKKLNLPDYHKIITHPMDMGTIKKRLENNYYWSAKEAIQDFNTMFTNCYVYNKPGEDVVVMGQTLEKVFLQKIEAMPKEEIELEPLTPRGGKKKPRPAGKPATPISALLHTPATGSAATKAAATAATGGTPRAPARPHSSLSSTVSSTGGGATATTTPAIPPIGT
;
A
#
# COMPACT_ATOMS: atom_id res chain seq x y z
N MET A 1 3.83 30.02 17.24
CA MET A 1 3.11 29.79 15.98
C MET A 1 3.27 28.31 15.62
N PRO A 2 2.24 27.63 15.08
CA PRO A 2 2.48 26.44 14.26
C PRO A 2 3.42 26.86 13.12
N GLN A 3 4.50 26.14 12.91
CA GLN A 3 5.38 26.38 11.78
C GLN A 3 4.73 25.74 10.54
N ASP A 4 4.67 26.49 9.44
CA ASP A 4 4.13 25.95 8.18
C ASP A 4 4.91 24.68 7.79
N PRO A 5 4.22 23.65 7.27
CA PRO A 5 4.90 22.44 6.82
C PRO A 5 5.91 22.81 5.74
N PRO A 6 7.12 22.21 5.75
CA PRO A 6 8.06 22.37 4.64
C PRO A 6 7.39 21.98 3.29
N PRO A 7 7.87 22.49 2.13
CA PRO A 7 7.35 22.09 0.81
C PRO A 7 7.60 20.60 0.52
N ARG A 8 6.56 19.87 0.12
CA ARG A 8 6.62 18.41 -0.13
C ARG A 8 6.98 18.15 -1.58
N ASP A 9 8.25 18.31 -1.89
CA ASP A 9 8.76 18.11 -3.24
C ASP A 9 8.97 16.61 -3.51
N GLU A 10 8.05 16.01 -4.25
CA GLU A 10 8.21 14.64 -4.76
C GLU A 10 8.76 14.69 -6.18
N PRO A 11 9.99 14.19 -6.43
CA PRO A 11 10.54 14.14 -7.77
C PRO A 11 9.71 13.17 -8.64
N TYR A 12 9.59 13.49 -9.93
CA TYR A 12 8.99 12.56 -10.89
C TYR A 12 9.80 11.26 -10.94
N VAL A 13 9.10 10.12 -10.91
CA VAL A 13 9.69 8.78 -10.96
C VAL A 13 9.23 8.09 -12.23
N GLU A 14 10.17 7.79 -13.12
CA GLU A 14 9.92 7.04 -14.36
C GLU A 14 9.35 5.65 -14.08
N PRO A 15 8.36 5.15 -14.87
CA PRO A 15 7.80 3.81 -14.70
C PRO A 15 8.82 2.70 -14.94
N VAL A 16 9.25 2.00 -13.88
CA VAL A 16 10.13 0.83 -13.98
C VAL A 16 9.26 -0.41 -14.17
N ASN A 17 9.41 -1.11 -15.31
CA ASN A 17 8.60 -2.26 -15.68
C ASN A 17 7.08 -2.02 -15.66
N GLY A 18 6.63 -0.77 -15.84
CA GLY A 18 5.21 -0.39 -15.78
C GLY A 18 4.69 -0.07 -14.38
N ILE A 19 5.56 -0.02 -13.37
CA ILE A 19 5.25 0.40 -12.00
C ILE A 19 5.95 1.73 -11.70
N VAL A 20 5.20 2.67 -11.14
CA VAL A 20 5.76 3.86 -10.47
C VAL A 20 5.58 3.66 -8.96
N GLN A 21 6.67 3.72 -8.21
CA GLN A 21 6.66 3.57 -6.74
C GLN A 21 7.10 4.91 -6.12
N PRO A 22 6.18 5.69 -5.55
CA PRO A 22 6.53 6.95 -4.89
C PRO A 22 7.47 6.73 -3.69
N PRO A 23 8.30 7.72 -3.32
CA PRO A 23 9.26 7.59 -2.22
C PRO A 23 8.55 7.40 -0.87
N THR A 24 8.98 6.40 -0.09
CA THR A 24 8.32 6.04 1.19
C THR A 24 9.14 6.35 2.44
N VAL A 25 10.36 6.85 2.28
CA VAL A 25 11.26 7.27 3.37
C VAL A 25 11.37 8.80 3.33
N PRO A 26 11.22 9.51 4.47
CA PRO A 26 11.35 10.97 4.49
C PRO A 26 12.78 11.37 4.07
N PRO A 27 12.96 12.41 3.24
CA PRO A 27 14.28 12.88 2.90
C PRO A 27 14.90 13.64 4.10
N PRO A 28 16.24 13.74 4.22
CA PRO A 28 16.91 14.21 5.43
C PRO A 28 16.59 15.66 5.84
N ASP A 29 16.24 16.49 4.85
CA ASP A 29 15.82 17.88 4.97
C ASP A 29 14.33 18.06 5.32
N ARG A 30 13.53 16.99 5.18
CA ARG A 30 12.11 16.95 5.55
C ARG A 30 11.78 15.74 6.44
N PRO A 31 12.18 15.73 7.72
CA PRO A 31 11.69 14.74 8.66
C PRO A 31 10.17 14.85 8.82
N GLY A 32 9.47 13.72 8.81
CA GLY A 32 8.05 13.68 9.18
C GLY A 32 7.85 13.75 10.70
N ARG A 33 6.59 13.80 11.13
CA ARG A 33 6.19 14.02 12.53
C ARG A 33 5.31 12.89 13.04
N ASN A 34 5.40 12.61 14.33
CA ASN A 34 4.56 11.61 14.99
C ASN A 34 3.39 12.30 15.69
N THR A 35 2.20 12.30 15.09
CA THR A 35 1.01 12.98 15.64
C THR A 35 -0.09 12.01 16.05
N ASN A 36 -0.99 12.44 16.93
CA ASN A 36 -2.21 11.69 17.30
C ASN A 36 -3.05 11.29 16.07
N GLN A 37 -3.18 12.17 15.08
CA GLN A 37 -3.94 11.94 13.85
C GLN A 37 -3.20 10.98 12.89
N LEU A 38 -1.88 11.12 12.70
CA LEU A 38 -1.10 10.16 11.90
C LEU A 38 -1.12 8.76 12.53
N GLN A 39 -1.06 8.67 13.86
CA GLN A 39 -1.25 7.41 14.58
C GLN A 39 -2.66 6.83 14.42
N TYR A 40 -3.70 7.67 14.38
CA TYR A 40 -5.08 7.24 14.09
C TYR A 40 -5.23 6.74 12.64
N LEU A 41 -4.63 7.45 11.67
CA LEU A 41 -4.63 7.07 10.26
C LEU A 41 -4.05 5.67 10.06
N ILE A 42 -2.89 5.35 10.65
CA ILE A 42 -2.32 3.99 10.52
C ILE A 42 -3.05 2.93 11.35
N LYS A 43 -3.38 3.21 12.62
CA LYS A 43 -3.93 2.19 13.54
C LYS A 43 -5.42 1.91 13.32
N THR A 44 -6.17 2.88 12.80
CA THR A 44 -7.64 2.81 12.63
C THR A 44 -8.04 2.85 11.17
N VAL A 45 -7.69 3.92 10.44
CA VAL A 45 -8.19 4.16 9.06
C VAL A 45 -7.61 3.12 8.11
N MET A 46 -6.29 3.09 7.95
CA MET A 46 -5.54 2.14 7.10
C MET A 46 -5.88 0.70 7.48
N LYS A 47 -5.91 0.36 8.77
CA LYS A 47 -6.28 -0.98 9.25
C LYS A 47 -7.69 -1.42 8.84
N ALA A 48 -8.64 -0.50 8.76
CA ALA A 48 -10.02 -0.81 8.35
C ALA A 48 -10.12 -1.02 6.85
N ILE A 49 -9.62 -0.07 6.04
CA ILE A 49 -9.68 -0.16 4.57
C ILE A 49 -8.80 -1.28 4.01
N TRP A 50 -7.62 -1.54 4.58
CA TRP A 50 -6.73 -2.63 4.15
C TRP A 50 -7.35 -4.02 4.31
N LYS A 51 -8.21 -4.21 5.33
CA LYS A 51 -8.91 -5.47 5.58
C LYS A 51 -10.21 -5.62 4.79
N HIS A 52 -10.68 -4.56 4.12
CA HIS A 52 -11.92 -4.60 3.36
C HIS A 52 -11.76 -5.52 2.13
N HIS A 53 -12.83 -6.24 1.76
CA HIS A 53 -12.76 -7.24 0.67
C HIS A 53 -12.37 -6.62 -0.68
N PHE A 54 -12.72 -5.35 -0.90
CA PHE A 54 -12.41 -4.61 -2.12
C PHE A 54 -11.05 -3.88 -2.11
N SER A 55 -10.23 -4.07 -1.08
CA SER A 55 -8.94 -3.39 -0.93
C SER A 55 -7.87 -3.79 -1.94
N TRP A 56 -7.92 -5.04 -2.45
CA TRP A 56 -6.81 -5.68 -3.15
C TRP A 56 -6.25 -4.92 -4.38
N PRO A 57 -7.03 -4.19 -5.22
CA PRO A 57 -6.47 -3.44 -6.35
C PRO A 57 -5.62 -2.25 -5.90
N PHE A 58 -5.89 -1.75 -4.68
CA PHE A 58 -5.30 -0.53 -4.13
C PHE A 58 -4.18 -0.82 -3.12
N GLN A 59 -3.87 -2.09 -2.83
CA GLN A 59 -2.86 -2.47 -1.83
C GLN A 59 -1.40 -2.31 -2.32
N GLN A 60 -1.18 -2.16 -3.63
CA GLN A 60 0.13 -2.02 -4.27
C GLN A 60 0.04 -1.02 -5.43
N PRO A 61 1.16 -0.46 -5.92
CA PRO A 61 1.18 0.36 -7.12
C PRO A 61 0.57 -0.33 -8.34
N VAL A 62 -0.04 0.45 -9.24
CA VAL A 62 -0.59 -0.07 -10.50
C VAL A 62 0.53 -0.55 -11.42
N ASP A 63 0.56 -1.86 -11.66
CA ASP A 63 1.41 -2.51 -12.65
C ASP A 63 0.76 -2.42 -14.03
N ALA A 64 0.99 -1.27 -14.68
CA ALA A 64 0.43 -0.95 -15.99
C ALA A 64 0.90 -1.92 -17.09
N LYS A 65 2.06 -2.56 -16.94
CA LYS A 65 2.57 -3.55 -17.89
C LYS A 65 1.81 -4.87 -17.76
N LYS A 66 1.65 -5.38 -16.54
CA LYS A 66 0.90 -6.62 -16.25
C LYS A 66 -0.59 -6.52 -16.55
N LEU A 67 -1.18 -5.34 -16.33
CA LEU A 67 -2.58 -5.06 -16.62
C LEU A 67 -2.84 -4.63 -18.08
N ASN A 68 -1.79 -4.48 -18.90
CA ASN A 68 -1.86 -4.04 -20.30
C ASN A 68 -2.55 -2.67 -20.46
N LEU A 69 -2.09 -1.68 -19.68
CA LEU A 69 -2.58 -0.30 -19.61
C LEU A 69 -1.49 0.69 -20.13
N PRO A 70 -1.24 0.76 -21.45
CA PRO A 70 -0.07 1.45 -22.03
C PRO A 70 -0.09 3.00 -21.91
N ASP A 71 -1.19 3.55 -21.44
CA ASP A 71 -1.46 4.97 -21.24
C ASP A 71 -1.58 5.38 -19.77
N TYR A 72 -1.63 4.43 -18.82
CA TYR A 72 -1.91 4.71 -17.40
C TYR A 72 -1.01 5.81 -16.82
N HIS A 73 0.32 5.66 -16.90
CA HIS A 73 1.28 6.64 -16.38
C HIS A 73 1.46 7.89 -17.27
N LYS A 74 0.70 8.00 -18.38
CA LYS A 74 0.59 9.24 -19.18
C LYS A 74 -0.61 10.08 -18.74
N ILE A 75 -1.68 9.41 -18.32
CA ILE A 75 -2.92 10.04 -17.81
C ILE A 75 -2.79 10.34 -16.31
N ILE A 76 -2.29 9.37 -15.54
CA ILE A 76 -2.08 9.47 -14.10
C ILE A 76 -0.65 9.92 -13.83
N THR A 77 -0.49 11.22 -13.59
CA THR A 77 0.81 11.88 -13.35
C THR A 77 1.33 11.73 -11.92
N HIS A 78 0.46 11.41 -10.97
CA HIS A 78 0.80 11.21 -9.55
C HIS A 78 0.25 9.86 -9.04
N PRO A 79 0.82 8.70 -9.45
CA PRO A 79 0.37 7.38 -9.01
C PRO A 79 0.44 7.24 -7.48
N MET A 80 -0.58 6.63 -6.87
CA MET A 80 -0.66 6.44 -5.42
C MET A 80 -1.45 5.18 -5.07
N ASP A 81 -1.08 4.53 -3.97
CA ASP A 81 -1.67 3.27 -3.48
C ASP A 81 -1.56 3.15 -1.95
N MET A 82 -2.41 2.31 -1.34
CA MET A 82 -2.41 2.08 0.10
C MET A 82 -1.12 1.45 0.61
N GLY A 83 -0.40 0.67 -0.20
CA GLY A 83 0.89 0.08 0.17
C GLY A 83 1.97 1.16 0.36
N THR A 84 2.02 2.13 -0.55
CA THR A 84 2.84 3.34 -0.44
C THR A 84 2.43 4.18 0.77
N ILE A 85 1.15 4.51 0.93
CA ILE A 85 0.65 5.31 2.07
C ILE A 85 0.95 4.61 3.40
N LYS A 86 0.78 3.28 3.47
CA LYS A 86 1.08 2.47 4.65
C LYS A 86 2.56 2.56 5.01
N LYS A 87 3.46 2.35 4.04
CA LYS A 87 4.92 2.48 4.25
C LYS A 87 5.29 3.91 4.68
N ARG A 88 4.67 4.95 4.09
CA ARG A 88 4.88 6.35 4.49
C ARG A 88 4.46 6.61 5.94
N LEU A 89 3.31 6.08 6.37
CA LEU A 89 2.87 6.15 7.78
C LEU A 89 3.82 5.37 8.72
N GLU A 90 4.30 4.19 8.30
CA GLU A 90 5.22 3.35 9.09
C GLU A 90 6.63 3.96 9.23
N ASN A 91 7.12 4.63 8.18
CA ASN A 91 8.43 5.27 8.12
C ASN A 91 8.45 6.71 8.67
N ASN A 92 7.34 7.18 9.28
CA ASN A 92 7.21 8.55 9.77
C ASN A 92 7.53 9.60 8.67
N TYR A 93 6.97 9.39 7.48
CA TYR A 93 7.20 10.22 6.28
C TYR A 93 6.44 11.55 6.31
N TYR A 94 5.18 11.53 6.75
CA TYR A 94 4.28 12.68 6.69
C TYR A 94 4.58 13.68 7.82
N TRP A 95 4.47 14.98 7.52
CA TRP A 95 4.51 16.06 8.50
C TRP A 95 3.16 16.28 9.20
N SER A 96 2.07 15.96 8.50
CA SER A 96 0.70 16.14 9.01
C SER A 96 -0.27 15.11 8.45
N ALA A 97 -1.34 14.84 9.19
CA ALA A 97 -2.42 13.98 8.73
C ALA A 97 -3.08 14.46 7.43
N LYS A 98 -3.07 15.79 7.17
CA LYS A 98 -3.56 16.38 5.92
C LYS A 98 -2.85 15.81 4.69
N GLU A 99 -1.54 15.60 4.76
CA GLU A 99 -0.75 15.04 3.65
C GLU A 99 -1.11 13.57 3.37
N ALA A 100 -1.27 12.77 4.42
CA ALA A 100 -1.68 11.38 4.29
C ALA A 100 -3.12 11.24 3.76
N ILE A 101 -4.03 12.12 4.20
CA ILE A 101 -5.40 12.22 3.66
C ILE A 101 -5.38 12.63 2.19
N GLN A 102 -4.50 13.55 1.80
CA GLN A 102 -4.33 13.94 0.40
C GLN A 102 -3.88 12.76 -0.47
N ASP A 103 -2.92 11.93 -0.02
CA ASP A 103 -2.51 10.73 -0.76
C ASP A 103 -3.67 9.73 -0.95
N PHE A 104 -4.52 9.53 0.07
CA PHE A 104 -5.73 8.71 -0.07
C PHE A 104 -6.70 9.28 -1.11
N ASN A 105 -6.94 10.59 -1.08
CA ASN A 105 -7.80 11.26 -2.05
C ASN A 105 -7.22 11.18 -3.47
N THR A 106 -5.90 11.31 -3.63
CA THR A 106 -5.21 11.10 -4.91
C THR A 106 -5.39 9.68 -5.42
N MET A 107 -5.24 8.66 -4.56
CA MET A 107 -5.48 7.26 -4.93
C MET A 107 -6.91 7.02 -5.46
N PHE A 108 -7.94 7.54 -4.79
CA PHE A 108 -9.33 7.44 -5.25
C PHE A 108 -9.56 8.24 -6.53
N THR A 109 -9.08 9.49 -6.60
CA THR A 109 -9.19 10.36 -7.79
C THR A 109 -8.56 9.70 -9.02
N ASN A 110 -7.36 9.13 -8.88
CA ASN A 110 -6.68 8.41 -9.97
C ASN A 110 -7.51 7.23 -10.50
N CYS A 111 -8.23 6.53 -9.61
CA CYS A 111 -9.15 5.47 -10.02
C CYS A 111 -10.30 6.03 -10.87
N TYR A 112 -10.92 7.14 -10.44
CA TYR A 112 -12.07 7.73 -11.13
C TYR A 112 -11.70 8.52 -12.40
N VAL A 113 -10.46 8.98 -12.52
CA VAL A 113 -9.94 9.66 -13.72
C VAL A 113 -9.59 8.64 -14.81
N TYR A 114 -9.02 7.48 -14.46
CA TYR A 114 -8.59 6.49 -15.45
C TYR A 114 -9.69 5.53 -15.89
N ASN A 115 -10.52 5.05 -14.95
CA ASN A 115 -11.49 3.98 -15.19
C ASN A 115 -12.89 4.54 -15.47
N LYS A 116 -13.72 3.80 -16.21
CA LYS A 116 -15.05 4.29 -16.60
C LYS A 116 -16.07 4.12 -15.46
N PRO A 117 -17.05 5.03 -15.33
CA PRO A 117 -18.14 4.86 -14.38
C PRO A 117 -18.85 3.51 -14.58
N GLY A 118 -19.02 2.76 -13.49
CA GLY A 118 -19.64 1.43 -13.49
C GLY A 118 -18.69 0.25 -13.66
N GLU A 119 -17.40 0.46 -13.96
CA GLU A 119 -16.41 -0.62 -13.88
C GLU A 119 -16.17 -1.04 -12.42
N ASP A 120 -15.96 -2.34 -12.17
CA ASP A 120 -15.89 -2.93 -10.82
C ASP A 120 -14.91 -2.16 -9.91
N VAL A 121 -13.73 -1.79 -10.43
CA VAL A 121 -12.70 -1.07 -9.68
C VAL A 121 -13.17 0.31 -9.19
N VAL A 122 -14.06 0.98 -9.93
CA VAL A 122 -14.65 2.26 -9.52
C VAL A 122 -15.64 2.06 -8.37
N VAL A 123 -16.51 1.04 -8.46
CA VAL A 123 -17.47 0.68 -7.38
C VAL A 123 -16.72 0.25 -6.12
N MET A 124 -15.63 -0.51 -6.29
CA MET A 124 -14.71 -0.91 -5.22
C MET A 124 -14.06 0.32 -4.57
N GLY A 125 -13.57 1.27 -5.36
CA GLY A 125 -12.99 2.54 -4.90
C GLY A 125 -13.99 3.38 -4.09
N GLN A 126 -15.19 3.61 -4.63
CA GLN A 126 -16.27 4.36 -3.97
C GLN A 126 -16.69 3.71 -2.64
N THR A 127 -16.70 2.38 -2.58
CA THR A 127 -17.00 1.64 -1.34
C THR A 127 -15.91 1.85 -0.28
N LEU A 128 -14.63 1.83 -0.68
CA LEU A 128 -13.50 2.10 0.22
C LEU A 128 -13.45 3.57 0.66
N GLU A 129 -13.72 4.51 -0.25
CA GLU A 129 -13.77 5.94 0.04
C GLU A 129 -14.86 6.25 1.08
N LYS A 130 -16.05 5.63 0.95
CA LYS A 130 -17.11 5.75 1.97
C LYS A 130 -16.64 5.26 3.34
N VAL A 131 -15.94 4.12 3.42
CA VAL A 131 -15.38 3.60 4.69
C VAL A 131 -14.27 4.53 5.21
N PHE A 132 -13.44 5.07 4.33
CA PHE A 132 -12.39 6.04 4.66
C PHE A 132 -13.00 7.30 5.30
N LEU A 133 -13.95 7.96 4.63
CA LEU A 133 -14.63 9.16 5.12
C LEU A 133 -15.31 8.93 6.48
N GLN A 134 -16.00 7.80 6.66
CA GLN A 134 -16.60 7.41 7.95
C GLN A 134 -15.57 7.25 9.09
N LYS A 135 -14.32 6.89 8.79
CA LYS A 135 -13.25 6.83 9.80
C LYS A 135 -12.59 8.18 10.01
N ILE A 136 -12.46 9.01 8.98
CA ILE A 136 -11.95 10.39 9.11
C ILE A 136 -12.89 11.26 9.94
N GLU A 137 -14.21 11.11 9.79
CA GLU A 137 -15.21 11.82 10.62
C GLU A 137 -15.07 11.53 12.13
N ALA A 138 -14.63 10.30 12.47
CA ALA A 138 -14.37 9.86 13.83
C ALA A 138 -12.92 10.10 14.32
N MET A 139 -12.11 10.86 13.57
CA MET A 139 -10.74 11.22 13.94
C MET A 139 -10.73 12.43 14.90
N PRO A 140 -9.82 12.51 15.89
CA PRO A 140 -9.65 13.71 16.71
C PRO A 140 -9.39 14.95 15.84
N LYS A 141 -10.10 16.05 16.08
CA LYS A 141 -10.06 17.25 15.20
C LYS A 141 -8.75 18.03 15.28
N GLU A 142 -8.11 18.04 16.45
CA GLU A 142 -6.83 18.72 16.67
C GLU A 142 -5.67 17.77 16.44
N GLU A 143 -4.68 18.22 15.64
CA GLU A 143 -3.44 17.50 15.42
C GLU A 143 -2.40 17.91 16.47
N ILE A 144 -2.05 16.96 17.33
CA ILE A 144 -1.12 17.14 18.45
C ILE A 144 0.08 16.24 18.21
N GLU A 145 1.28 16.81 18.30
CA GLU A 145 2.53 16.09 18.22
C GLU A 145 2.74 15.27 19.49
N LEU A 146 3.11 14.00 19.31
CA LEU A 146 3.32 13.06 20.40
C LEU A 146 4.82 13.03 20.71
N GLU A 147 5.14 13.32 21.97
CA GLU A 147 6.50 13.18 22.49
C GLU A 147 7.13 11.84 22.07
N PRO A 148 8.37 11.85 21.55
CA PRO A 148 9.08 10.61 21.26
C PRO A 148 9.07 9.72 22.49
N LEU A 149 8.74 8.43 22.30
CA LEU A 149 8.90 7.43 23.36
C LEU A 149 10.39 7.26 23.62
N THR A 150 10.95 8.14 24.46
CA THR A 150 12.28 7.96 25.03
C THR A 150 12.33 6.54 25.59
N PRO A 151 13.32 5.71 25.20
CA PRO A 151 13.51 4.43 25.84
C PRO A 151 13.69 4.72 27.33
N ARG A 152 12.69 4.36 28.15
CA ARG A 152 12.78 4.52 29.61
C ARG A 152 14.00 3.73 30.05
N GLY A 153 15.10 4.46 30.26
CA GLY A 153 16.40 3.90 30.62
C GLY A 153 16.17 2.99 31.82
N GLY A 154 16.32 1.68 31.59
CA GLY A 154 15.89 0.67 32.54
C GLY A 154 16.71 0.80 33.81
N LYS A 155 16.17 1.52 34.81
CA LYS A 155 16.69 1.57 36.18
C LYS A 155 16.52 0.18 36.79
N LYS A 156 17.39 -0.75 36.39
CA LYS A 156 17.62 -2.01 37.09
C LYS A 156 17.99 -1.63 38.52
N LYS A 157 17.08 -1.88 39.47
CA LYS A 157 17.40 -1.79 40.90
C LYS A 157 18.65 -2.67 41.14
N PRO A 158 19.72 -2.15 41.75
CA PRO A 158 20.87 -2.98 42.06
C PRO A 158 20.44 -4.03 43.09
N ARG A 159 20.55 -5.31 42.72
CA ARG A 159 20.44 -6.43 43.67
C ARG A 159 21.75 -6.47 44.46
N PRO A 160 21.74 -6.44 45.81
CA PRO A 160 22.98 -6.47 46.58
C PRO A 160 23.72 -7.79 46.35
N ALA A 161 25.03 -7.71 46.11
CA ALA A 161 25.88 -8.85 45.84
C ALA A 161 26.48 -9.40 47.15
N GLY A 162 26.15 -10.64 47.48
CA GLY A 162 26.90 -11.42 48.47
C GLY A 162 28.13 -12.09 47.84
N LYS A 163 29.24 -12.12 48.57
CA LYS A 163 30.50 -12.84 48.30
C LYS A 163 30.98 -13.46 49.63
N PRO A 164 31.97 -14.37 49.65
CA PRO A 164 32.19 -15.54 48.78
C PRO A 164 32.45 -16.84 49.61
N ALA A 165 32.88 -17.90 48.92
CA ALA A 165 33.00 -19.30 49.38
C ALA A 165 34.13 -19.65 50.38
N THR A 166 34.06 -20.88 50.93
CA THR A 166 35.22 -21.74 51.27
C THR A 166 34.98 -23.22 50.86
N PRO A 167 36.02 -24.06 50.67
CA PRO A 167 35.94 -25.34 49.93
C PRO A 167 36.36 -26.60 50.71
N ILE A 168 36.01 -27.82 50.22
CA ILE A 168 36.74 -29.09 50.51
C ILE A 168 36.71 -30.03 49.27
N SER A 169 37.85 -30.66 48.95
CA SER A 169 38.06 -31.76 47.94
C SER A 169 37.47 -33.11 48.43
N ALA A 170 37.50 -34.29 47.78
CA ALA A 170 37.91 -34.86 46.47
C ALA A 170 36.93 -36.05 46.20
N LEU A 171 36.88 -36.83 45.12
CA LEU A 171 37.94 -37.67 44.53
C LEU A 171 37.40 -38.38 43.26
N LEU A 172 38.27 -38.48 42.23
CA LEU A 172 38.35 -39.42 41.09
C LEU A 172 37.22 -40.46 40.85
N HIS A 173 36.85 -40.66 39.57
CA HIS A 173 37.14 -41.88 38.78
C HIS A 173 36.74 -41.73 37.29
N THR A 174 37.57 -42.28 36.40
CA THR A 174 37.29 -42.59 34.98
C THR A 174 37.42 -44.13 34.80
N PRO A 175 37.31 -44.80 33.62
CA PRO A 175 37.00 -44.32 32.25
C PRO A 175 36.01 -45.20 31.40
N ALA A 176 35.57 -44.62 30.26
CA ALA A 176 35.44 -45.23 28.91
C ALA A 176 34.49 -46.42 28.53
N THR A 177 34.19 -46.42 27.21
CA THR A 177 33.85 -47.53 26.26
C THR A 177 32.37 -47.89 25.93
N GLY A 178 32.16 -48.28 24.66
CA GLY A 178 30.93 -48.86 24.07
C GLY A 178 30.04 -47.85 23.31
N SER A 179 30.01 -47.76 21.98
CA SER A 179 29.41 -48.67 20.95
C SER A 179 27.91 -48.97 21.13
N ALA A 180 27.07 -49.12 20.09
CA ALA A 180 27.10 -48.77 18.65
C ALA A 180 25.75 -49.20 18.01
N ALA A 181 25.35 -48.63 16.85
CA ALA A 181 24.28 -49.14 15.95
C ALA A 181 22.86 -49.27 16.59
N THR A 182 21.70 -49.61 15.96
CA THR A 182 21.09 -49.54 14.61
C THR A 182 19.54 -49.48 14.83
N LYS A 183 18.57 -49.35 13.90
CA LYS A 183 18.39 -49.39 12.42
C LYS A 183 17.27 -48.35 12.07
N ALA A 184 17.05 -47.88 10.83
CA ALA A 184 16.30 -48.47 9.70
C ALA A 184 14.83 -48.89 10.00
N ALA A 185 13.83 -48.77 9.12
CA ALA A 185 13.81 -48.38 7.69
C ALA A 185 12.39 -48.00 7.20
N ALA A 186 12.28 -47.48 5.95
CA ALA A 186 11.18 -47.69 4.98
C ALA A 186 9.76 -47.12 5.32
N THR A 187 8.82 -46.80 4.42
CA THR A 187 8.68 -46.61 2.94
C THR A 187 7.33 -45.84 2.76
N ALA A 188 6.84 -45.33 1.62
CA ALA A 188 7.02 -45.63 0.20
C ALA A 188 6.73 -44.38 -0.67
N ALA A 189 6.91 -44.49 -1.99
CA ALA A 189 6.69 -43.42 -2.96
C ALA A 189 5.31 -43.46 -3.63
N THR A 190 4.86 -42.31 -4.15
CA THR A 190 3.93 -42.25 -5.30
C THR A 190 4.22 -41.00 -6.12
N GLY A 191 4.37 -41.15 -7.45
CA GLY A 191 4.63 -40.03 -8.37
C GLY A 191 3.36 -39.48 -9.02
N GLY A 192 3.47 -38.30 -9.63
CA GLY A 192 2.39 -37.69 -10.41
C GLY A 192 2.70 -36.24 -10.81
N THR A 193 3.07 -36.01 -12.07
CA THR A 193 3.31 -34.69 -12.66
C THR A 193 2.01 -33.93 -12.98
N PRO A 194 2.05 -32.60 -13.17
CA PRO A 194 0.86 -31.75 -13.02
C PRO A 194 -0.02 -31.67 -14.28
N ARG A 195 -1.32 -31.43 -14.07
CA ARG A 195 -2.29 -31.13 -15.13
C ARG A 195 -3.02 -29.82 -14.84
N ALA A 196 -2.90 -28.85 -15.74
CA ALA A 196 -3.63 -27.59 -15.67
C ALA A 196 -5.08 -27.74 -16.19
N PRO A 197 -6.05 -26.99 -15.63
CA PRO A 197 -7.36 -26.81 -16.25
C PRO A 197 -7.33 -25.64 -17.26
N ALA A 198 -7.74 -25.90 -18.50
CA ALA A 198 -7.86 -24.88 -19.53
C ALA A 198 -9.12 -24.02 -19.35
N ARG A 199 -9.05 -22.76 -19.80
CA ARG A 199 -10.23 -21.90 -19.99
C ARG A 199 -11.01 -22.35 -21.24
N PRO A 200 -12.35 -22.27 -21.23
CA PRO A 200 -13.13 -22.01 -22.42
C PRO A 200 -13.60 -20.54 -22.41
N HIS A 201 -13.07 -19.70 -23.31
CA HIS A 201 -13.76 -18.47 -23.72
C HIS A 201 -14.45 -18.76 -25.04
N SER A 202 -15.78 -18.66 -25.06
CA SER A 202 -16.59 -18.78 -26.27
C SER A 202 -16.38 -17.56 -27.17
N SER A 203 -15.90 -17.77 -28.39
CA SER A 203 -15.95 -16.75 -29.43
C SER A 203 -17.34 -16.71 -30.05
N LEU A 204 -17.90 -15.50 -30.16
CA LEU A 204 -18.97 -15.22 -31.10
C LEU A 204 -18.56 -14.00 -31.92
N SER A 205 -18.11 -14.26 -33.15
CA SER A 205 -18.09 -13.24 -34.19
C SER A 205 -19.53 -13.03 -34.69
N SER A 206 -19.95 -11.78 -34.80
CA SER A 206 -21.10 -11.41 -35.61
C SER A 206 -20.68 -10.34 -36.61
N THR A 207 -20.33 -10.80 -37.80
CA THR A 207 -20.08 -9.96 -38.97
C THR A 207 -21.41 -9.57 -39.60
N VAL A 208 -21.66 -8.28 -39.81
CA VAL A 208 -22.62 -7.81 -40.83
C VAL A 208 -22.09 -6.53 -41.45
N SER A 209 -21.86 -6.56 -42.75
CA SER A 209 -21.30 -5.46 -43.52
C SER A 209 -22.39 -4.70 -44.29
N SER A 210 -22.21 -3.38 -44.35
CA SER A 210 -22.54 -2.50 -45.48
C SER A 210 -23.91 -2.56 -46.15
N THR A 211 -24.61 -1.41 -46.16
CA THR A 211 -24.94 -0.54 -47.32
C THR A 211 -26.15 0.35 -46.96
N GLY A 212 -26.32 1.59 -47.43
CA GLY A 212 -25.44 2.46 -48.22
C GLY A 212 -26.24 3.56 -48.93
N GLY A 213 -25.74 4.81 -48.93
CA GLY A 213 -26.20 5.89 -49.83
C GLY A 213 -27.32 6.82 -49.33
N GLY A 214 -27.24 8.09 -49.72
CA GLY A 214 -28.31 9.10 -49.51
C GLY A 214 -27.79 10.49 -49.13
N ALA A 215 -27.33 11.28 -50.10
CA ALA A 215 -26.89 12.66 -49.88
C ALA A 215 -27.96 13.67 -50.34
N THR A 216 -28.16 14.74 -49.57
CA THR A 216 -28.65 16.05 -50.05
C THR A 216 -28.10 17.17 -49.17
N ALA A 217 -27.91 18.35 -49.76
CA ALA A 217 -27.36 19.53 -49.10
C ALA A 217 -28.46 20.42 -48.46
N THR A 218 -28.07 21.43 -47.67
CA THR A 218 -28.08 22.88 -48.04
C THR A 218 -28.13 23.78 -46.77
N THR A 219 -27.55 24.98 -46.88
CA THR A 219 -27.91 26.22 -46.12
C THR A 219 -27.30 26.46 -44.73
N THR A 220 -26.21 27.24 -44.71
CA THR A 220 -25.91 28.21 -43.64
C THR A 220 -26.87 29.41 -43.69
N PRO A 221 -27.09 30.14 -42.58
CA PRO A 221 -26.66 31.54 -42.63
C PRO A 221 -26.04 32.11 -41.33
N ALA A 222 -25.52 33.32 -41.50
CA ALA A 222 -24.62 34.11 -40.67
C ALA A 222 -25.10 34.60 -39.28
N ILE A 223 -24.10 35.06 -38.52
CA ILE A 223 -24.15 35.85 -37.28
C ILE A 223 -24.50 37.32 -37.58
N PRO A 224 -25.10 38.07 -36.62
CA PRO A 224 -24.59 39.40 -36.30
C PRO A 224 -24.30 39.60 -34.78
N PRO A 225 -23.34 40.48 -34.40
CA PRO A 225 -22.89 40.61 -33.01
C PRO A 225 -23.33 41.91 -32.29
N ILE A 226 -23.21 41.88 -30.96
CA ILE A 226 -23.04 43.01 -30.00
C ILE A 226 -24.19 44.03 -29.85
N GLY A 227 -24.63 44.18 -28.59
CA GLY A 227 -25.18 45.40 -28.01
C GLY A 227 -24.42 45.72 -26.72
N THR A 228 -24.09 47.01 -26.52
CA THR A 228 -23.32 47.58 -25.39
C THR A 228 -24.08 47.61 -24.08
#